data_AF-A0A5M3MNX5-F1
#
_entry.id   AF-A0A5M3MNX5-F1
#
_cell.length_a   1.000
_cell.length_b   1.000
_cell.length_c   1.000
_cell.angle_alpha   90.00
_cell.angle_beta   90.00
_cell.angle_gamma   90.00
#
_symmetry.space_group_name_H-M   'P 1'
#
loop_
_entity.id
_entity.type
_entity.pdbx_description
1 polymer ?
#
loop_
_entity_poly.entity_id
_entity_poly.type
_entity_poly.pdbx_seq_one_letter_code
_entity_poly.pdbx_strand_id
1 'polypeptide(L)' 'VGTTIIKGDLRIGSQYSLPEGKAASWRHWGCTTPEVINNIKKALKSADDLEGFEQLRKEDQDRVRDAWLLGKISD' A
#
# COMPACT_ATOMS: atom_id res chain seq x y z
N VAL A 1 9.50 1.28 16.30
CA VAL A 1 8.48 2.04 17.06
C VAL A 1 7.38 2.40 16.08
N GLY A 2 6.11 2.13 16.37
CA GLY A 2 5.01 2.54 15.51
C GLY A 2 4.67 4.00 15.75
N THR A 3 4.90 4.86 14.76
CA THR A 3 4.51 6.27 14.81
C THR A 3 3.08 6.47 14.31
N THR A 4 2.48 7.61 14.60
CA THR A 4 1.16 7.97 14.04
C THR A 4 1.31 8.34 12.57
N ILE A 5 0.48 7.76 11.70
CA ILE A 5 0.37 8.16 10.30
C ILE A 5 -0.34 9.51 10.26
N ILE A 6 0.35 10.58 9.85
CA ILE A 6 -0.23 11.91 9.78
C ILE A 6 -1.14 12.07 8.55
N LYS A 7 -2.09 13.01 8.62
CA LYS A 7 -2.99 13.29 7.51
C LYS A 7 -2.19 13.82 6.32
N GLY A 8 -2.34 13.19 5.16
CA GLY A 8 -1.61 13.54 3.93
C GLY A 8 -0.42 12.63 3.63
N ASP A 9 -0.06 11.72 4.54
CA ASP A 9 0.94 10.69 4.28
C ASP A 9 0.37 9.53 3.47
N LEU A 10 1.23 8.99 2.60
CA LEU A 10 0.95 7.76 1.88
C LEU A 10 0.98 6.58 2.88
N ARG A 11 -0.07 5.75 2.82
CA ARG A 11 -0.23 4.57 3.67
C ARG A 11 -0.82 3.43 2.86
N ILE A 12 -0.53 2.23 3.29
CA ILE A 12 -1.06 1.01 2.67
C ILE A 12 -1.91 0.23 3.67
N GLY A 13 -3.04 -0.28 3.19
CA GLY A 13 -4.00 -1.04 3.98
C GLY A 13 -4.11 -2.47 3.49
N SER A 14 -4.05 -3.44 4.40
CA SER A 14 -4.44 -4.82 4.12
C SER A 14 -5.84 -5.06 4.70
N GLN A 15 -6.83 -5.30 3.83
CA GLN A 15 -8.19 -5.60 4.22
C GLN A 15 -8.35 -7.11 4.47
N TYR A 16 -9.12 -7.47 5.51
CA TYR A 16 -9.46 -8.84 5.83
C TYR A 16 -10.86 -8.92 6.42
N SER A 17 -11.51 -10.06 6.20
CA SER A 17 -12.84 -10.35 6.75
C SER A 17 -12.68 -11.05 8.09
N LEU A 18 -13.34 -10.49 9.11
CA LEU A 18 -13.53 -11.08 10.42
C LEU A 18 -14.98 -11.57 10.54
N PRO A 19 -15.30 -12.48 11.49
CA PRO A 19 -16.67 -12.91 11.73
C PRO A 19 -17.63 -11.76 12.05
N GLU A 20 -17.11 -10.70 12.68
CA GLU A 20 -17.85 -9.50 13.09
C GLU A 20 -17.91 -8.38 12.03
N GLY A 21 -17.23 -8.54 10.88
CA GLY A 21 -17.23 -7.54 9.81
C GLY A 21 -15.93 -7.48 9.02
N LYS A 22 -15.73 -6.40 8.25
CA LYS A 22 -14.47 -6.15 7.53
C LYS A 22 -13.57 -5.27 8.37
N ALA A 23 -12.29 -5.63 8.47
CA ALA A 23 -11.26 -4.84 9.13
C ALA A 23 -10.10 -4.56 8.19
N ALA A 24 -9.33 -3.52 8.49
CA ALA A 24 -8.15 -3.14 7.72
C ALA A 24 -6.98 -2.82 8.66
N SER A 25 -5.82 -3.39 8.35
CA SER A 25 -4.56 -3.05 9.01
C SER A 25 -3.81 -2.04 8.16
N TRP A 26 -3.61 -0.83 8.71
CA TRP A 26 -2.90 0.27 8.05
C TRP A 26 -1.44 0.32 8.47
N ARG A 27 -0.55 0.61 7.52
CA ARG A 27 0.89 0.76 7.74
C ARG A 27 1.41 1.99 7.01
N HIS A 28 2.46 2.61 7.55
CA HIS A 28 3.19 3.65 6.81
C HIS A 28 3.71 3.07 5.50
N TRP A 29 3.72 3.89 4.45
CA TRP A 29 4.35 3.50 3.20
C TRP A 29 5.79 3.03 3.47
N GLY A 30 6.68 3.85 4.04
CA GLY A 30 8.08 3.46 4.31
C GLY A 30 8.29 2.27 5.25
N CYS A 31 7.27 1.82 6.00
CA CYS A 31 7.37 0.58 6.80
C CYS A 31 6.92 -0.67 6.04
N THR A 32 6.54 -0.54 4.77
CA THR A 32 6.08 -1.67 3.95
C THR A 32 7.27 -2.50 3.50
N THR A 33 7.20 -3.80 3.75
CA THR A 33 8.26 -4.73 3.37
C THR A 33 8.16 -5.13 1.90
N PRO A 34 9.26 -5.55 1.28
CA PRO A 34 9.24 -6.12 -0.08
C PRO A 34 8.25 -7.29 -0.23
N GLU A 35 8.05 -8.08 0.83
CA GLU A 35 7.10 -9.18 0.84
C GLU A 35 5.65 -8.71 0.64
N VAL A 36 5.26 -7.60 1.27
CA VAL A 36 3.92 -7.03 1.08
C VAL A 36 3.73 -6.60 -0.37
N ILE A 37 4.71 -5.92 -0.95
CA ILE A 37 4.64 -5.51 -2.37
C ILE A 37 4.53 -6.73 -3.29
N ASN A 38 5.32 -7.79 -3.04
CA ASN A 38 5.23 -9.03 -3.81
C ASN A 38 3.89 -9.74 -3.65
N ASN A 39 3.28 -9.74 -2.46
CA ASN A 39 1.95 -10.31 -2.26
C ASN A 39 0.88 -9.52 -3.02
N ILE A 40 1.00 -8.19 -3.05
CA ILE A 40 0.11 -7.32 -3.84
C ILE A 40 0.27 -7.61 -5.34
N LYS A 41 1.51 -7.79 -5.83
CA LYS A 41 1.80 -8.19 -7.22
C LYS A 41 1.21 -9.54 -7.61
N LYS A 42 1.08 -10.45 -6.66
CA LYS A 42 0.43 -11.75 -6.88
C LYS A 42 -1.10 -11.62 -6.91
N ALA A 43 -1.64 -10.67 -6.15
CA ALA A 43 -3.09 -10.46 -6.03
C ALA A 43 -3.67 -9.59 -7.16
N LEU A 44 -2.89 -8.67 -7.69
CA LEU A 44 -3.31 -7.67 -8.68
C LEU A 44 -2.50 -7.82 -9.99
N LYS A 45 -3.03 -7.35 -11.12
CA LYS A 45 -2.33 -7.40 -12.41
C LYS A 45 -1.44 -6.18 -12.64
N SER A 46 -1.82 -5.04 -12.08
CA SER A 46 -1.09 -3.78 -12.19
C SER A 46 -1.13 -3.00 -10.88
N ALA A 47 -0.23 -2.02 -10.73
CA ALA A 47 -0.23 -1.12 -9.58
C ALA A 47 -1.49 -0.24 -9.56
N ASP A 48 -2.01 0.09 -10.74
CA ASP A 48 -3.21 0.91 -10.92
C ASP A 48 -4.50 0.20 -10.47
N ASP A 49 -4.51 -1.14 -10.41
CA ASP A 49 -5.62 -1.94 -9.87
C ASP A 49 -5.75 -1.84 -8.34
N LEU A 50 -4.79 -1.19 -7.66
CA LEU A 50 -4.80 -1.07 -6.21
C LEU A 50 -5.95 -0.16 -5.75
N GLU A 51 -6.74 -0.64 -4.79
CA GLU A 51 -7.88 0.12 -4.28
C GLU A 51 -7.45 1.47 -3.70
N GLY A 52 -8.04 2.56 -4.22
CA GLY A 52 -7.72 3.93 -3.81
C GLY A 52 -6.54 4.57 -4.54
N PHE A 53 -5.88 3.87 -5.48
CA PHE A 53 -4.76 4.39 -6.25
C PHE A 53 -5.11 5.66 -7.04
N GLU A 54 -6.27 5.69 -7.70
CA GLU A 54 -6.73 6.85 -8.48
C GLU A 54 -6.99 8.10 -7.62
N GLN A 55 -7.21 7.92 -6.30
CA GLN A 55 -7.44 9.01 -5.36
C GLN A 55 -6.13 9.58 -4.78
N LEU A 56 -4.99 8.94 -5.06
CA LEU A 56 -3.68 9.43 -4.66
C LEU A 56 -3.24 10.62 -5.52
N ARG A 57 -2.36 11.46 -4.95
CA ARG A 57 -1.65 12.49 -5.72
C ARG A 57 -0.79 11.81 -6.78
N LYS A 58 -0.54 12.51 -7.88
CA LYS A 58 0.27 11.98 -9.00
C LYS A 58 1.66 11.49 -8.55
N GLU A 59 2.32 12.26 -7.68
CA GLU A 59 3.62 11.89 -7.09
C GLU A 59 3.56 10.59 -6.29
N ASP A 60 2.46 10.35 -5.56
CA ASP A 60 2.28 9.12 -4.77
C ASP A 60 1.91 7.93 -5.67
N GLN A 61 1.16 8.16 -6.76
CA GLN A 61 0.93 7.15 -7.78
C GLN A 61 2.23 6.67 -8.41
N ASP A 62 3.13 7.60 -8.75
CA ASP A 62 4.44 7.26 -9.31
C ASP A 62 5.29 6.47 -8.30
N ARG A 63 5.28 6.83 -7.01
CA ARG A 63 5.93 6.03 -5.95
C ARG A 63 5.40 4.60 -5.86
N VAL A 64 4.08 4.41 -5.98
CA VAL A 64 3.47 3.07 -5.94
C VAL A 64 3.85 2.27 -7.19
N ARG A 65 3.85 2.90 -8.38
CA ARG A 65 4.31 2.24 -9.63
C ARG A 65 5.77 1.85 -9.55
N ASP A 66 6.64 2.73 -9.06
CA ASP A 66 8.06 2.44 -8.88
C ASP A 66 8.26 1.28 -7.90
N ALA A 67 7.58 1.32 -6.75
CA ALA A 67 7.69 0.26 -5.76
C ALA A 67 7.19 -1.09 -6.31
N TRP A 68 6.12 -1.05 -7.10
CA TRP A 68 5.59 -2.23 -7.79
C TRP A 68 6.59 -2.80 -8.80
N LEU A 69 7.20 -1.97 -9.63
CA LEU A 69 8.21 -2.38 -10.61
C LEU A 69 9.42 -3.01 -9.91
N LEU A 70 9.93 -2.36 -8.86
CA LEU A 70 11.08 -2.82 -8.09
C LEU A 70 10.78 -4.00 -7.15
N GLY A 71 9.50 -4.25 -6.84
CA GLY A 71 9.10 -5.26 -5.85
C GLY A 71 9.46 -4.89 -4.40
N LYS A 72 9.78 -3.62 -4.15
CA LYS A 72 10.16 -3.06 -2.85
C LYS A 72 9.95 -1.55 -2.90
N ILE A 73 9.84 -0.91 -1.74
CA ILE A 73 9.81 0.55 -1.68
C ILE A 73 11.19 1.12 -2.01
N SER A 74 11.19 2.15 -2.86
CA SER A 74 12.33 3.04 -3.06
C SER A 74 12.42 3.97 -1.85
N ASP A 75 13.52 3.88 -1.11
CA ASP A 75 13.85 4.76 0.01
C ASP A 75 14.04 6.21 -0.44
#